data_AF-A0A2V9YC89-F1
#
_entry.id   AF-A0A2V9YC89-F1
#
_cell.length_a   1.000
_cell.length_b   1.000
_cell.length_c   1.000
_cell.angle_alpha   90.00
_cell.angle_beta   90.00
_cell.angle_gamma   90.00
#
_symmetry.space_group_name_H-M   'P 1'
#
loop_
_entity.id
_entity.type
_entity.pdbx_description
1 polymer ?
#
loop_
_entity_poly.entity_id
_entity_poly.type
_entity_poly.pdbx_seq_one_letter_code
_entity_poly.pdbx_strand_id
1 'polypeptide(L)'
;MALSRGLQNVVIDIVVGAGAFGLFYAGLRWAPDNHASILFLMAETIYFLAGVFRGHSAPRNTFLKLLFIVVPGTSTILLLAYTGYAFTAYLYIFCFQGAALLGTFSGTLLRRLFATGKTGLGSLTAAGLLAVSLLAVRIVIPRMVTDSLSKDADLPAPSFIFSTIDGAVVSSDLLRGRVVLLGLLGHLVPPLHRGVTSRPAGLPTLQERSSRGGLGC
;
A
#
# COMPACT_ATOMS: atom_id res chain seq x y z
N MET A 1 6.85 34.68 -27.52
CA MET A 1 6.95 35.27 -26.17
C MET A 1 7.85 34.37 -25.33
N ALA A 2 8.97 34.89 -24.80
CA ALA A 2 9.85 34.09 -23.95
C ALA A 2 9.23 33.94 -22.56
N LEU A 3 9.06 32.71 -22.07
CA LEU A 3 8.66 32.48 -20.69
C LEU A 3 9.70 33.06 -19.73
N SER A 4 9.25 33.65 -18.62
CA SER A 4 10.16 34.04 -17.55
C SER A 4 10.90 32.81 -17.02
N ARG A 5 12.18 32.96 -16.65
CA ARG A 5 13.00 31.87 -16.08
C ARG A 5 12.34 31.22 -14.85
N GLY A 6 11.53 31.97 -14.11
CA GLY A 6 10.75 31.45 -12.99
C GLY A 6 9.70 30.43 -13.46
N LEU A 7 8.90 30.80 -14.45
CA LEU A 7 7.85 29.93 -14.99
C LEU A 7 8.44 28.67 -15.65
N GLN A 8 9.55 28.78 -16.36
CA GLN A 8 10.26 27.62 -16.93
C GLN A 8 10.65 26.60 -15.84
N ASN A 9 11.15 27.07 -14.69
CA ASN A 9 11.51 26.18 -13.59
C ASN A 9 10.31 25.48 -12.98
N VAL A 10 9.19 26.18 -12.81
CA VAL A 10 7.94 25.60 -12.31
C VAL A 10 7.44 24.51 -13.25
N VAL A 11 7.44 24.76 -14.57
CA VAL A 11 7.05 23.77 -15.58
C VAL A 11 7.94 22.53 -15.49
N ILE A 12 9.26 22.70 -15.34
CA ILE A 12 10.18 21.57 -15.19
C ILE A 12 9.91 20.80 -13.89
N ASP A 13 9.64 21.48 -12.77
CA ASP A 13 9.30 20.81 -11.49
C ASP A 13 8.04 19.93 -11.64
N ILE A 14 7.01 20.45 -12.32
CA ILE A 14 5.77 19.72 -12.61
C ILE A 14 6.03 18.53 -13.53
N VAL A 15 6.81 18.70 -14.60
CA VAL A 15 7.14 17.62 -15.54
C VAL A 15 7.95 16.53 -14.86
N VAL A 16 8.91 16.88 -14.01
CA VAL A 16 9.68 15.92 -13.21
C VAL A 16 8.78 15.18 -12.23
N GLY A 17 7.86 15.90 -11.56
CA GLY A 17 6.85 15.29 -10.69
C GLY A 17 5.93 14.31 -11.41
N ALA A 18 5.46 14.67 -12.60
CA ALA A 18 4.64 13.82 -13.44
C ALA A 18 5.41 12.58 -13.95
N GLY A 19 6.67 12.77 -14.34
CA GLY A 19 7.55 11.66 -14.75
C GLY A 19 7.86 10.69 -13.61
N ALA A 20 8.14 11.22 -12.41
CA ALA A 20 8.29 10.44 -11.19
C ALA A 20 7.04 9.61 -10.88
N PHE A 21 5.86 10.24 -10.98
CA PHE A 21 4.60 9.51 -10.82
C PHE A 21 4.40 8.44 -11.90
N GLY A 22 4.71 8.74 -13.16
CA GLY A 22 4.61 7.78 -14.26
C GLY A 22 5.51 6.56 -14.06
N LEU A 23 6.74 6.76 -13.57
CA LEU A 23 7.66 5.67 -13.21
C LEU A 23 7.12 4.83 -12.04
N PHE A 24 6.58 5.49 -11.00
CA PHE A 24 5.96 4.81 -9.88
C PHE A 24 4.75 3.97 -10.33
N TYR A 25 3.87 4.54 -11.16
CA TYR A 25 2.70 3.86 -11.70
C TYR A 25 3.08 2.70 -12.62
N ALA A 26 4.12 2.86 -13.44
CA ALA A 26 4.66 1.76 -14.22
C ALA A 26 5.15 0.64 -13.29
N GLY A 27 5.97 0.95 -12.28
CA GLY A 27 6.46 -0.04 -11.32
C GLY A 27 5.35 -0.80 -10.61
N LEU A 28 4.27 -0.10 -10.23
CA LEU A 28 3.05 -0.69 -9.68
C LEU A 28 2.41 -1.74 -10.59
N ARG A 29 2.34 -1.46 -11.89
CA ARG A 29 1.75 -2.38 -12.86
C ARG A 29 2.54 -3.68 -13.02
N TRP A 30 3.84 -3.64 -12.73
CA TRP A 30 4.74 -4.80 -12.84
C TRP A 30 4.99 -5.51 -11.51
N ALA A 31 4.56 -4.94 -10.38
CA ALA A 31 4.70 -5.56 -9.08
C ALA A 31 3.68 -6.70 -8.92
N PRO A 32 4.12 -7.96 -8.71
CA PRO A 32 3.21 -9.10 -8.58
C PRO A 32 2.38 -9.04 -7.29
N ASP A 33 2.90 -8.37 -6.25
CA ASP A 33 2.26 -8.25 -4.94
C ASP A 33 2.19 -6.78 -4.51
N ASN A 34 0.99 -6.29 -4.17
CA ASN A 34 0.72 -4.93 -3.70
C ASN A 34 1.11 -4.75 -2.22
N HIS A 35 2.34 -5.06 -1.84
CA HIS A 35 2.82 -4.82 -0.48
C HIS A 35 3.03 -3.33 -0.23
N ALA A 36 2.28 -2.75 0.72
CA ALA A 36 2.35 -1.32 1.07
C ALA A 36 3.79 -0.84 1.37
N SER A 37 4.63 -1.69 1.96
CA SER A 37 6.05 -1.38 2.23
C SER A 37 6.88 -1.22 0.95
N ILE A 38 6.67 -2.07 -0.06
CA ILE A 38 7.38 -1.98 -1.34
C ILE A 38 6.94 -0.72 -2.08
N LEU A 39 5.63 -0.42 -2.06
CA LEU A 39 5.08 0.79 -2.65
C LEU A 39 5.63 2.05 -2.00
N PHE A 40 5.74 2.06 -0.67
CA PHE A 40 6.34 3.15 0.08
C PHE A 40 7.81 3.39 -0.35
N LEU A 41 8.64 2.34 -0.33
CA LEU A 41 10.06 2.45 -0.68
C LEU A 41 10.27 2.84 -2.15
N MET A 42 9.45 2.31 -3.06
CA MET A 42 9.52 2.64 -4.48
C MET A 42 9.16 4.11 -4.71
N ALA A 43 8.03 4.58 -4.15
CA ALA A 43 7.65 5.99 -4.24
C ALA A 43 8.73 6.88 -3.63
N GLU A 44 9.20 6.56 -2.43
CA GLU A 44 10.22 7.33 -1.72
C GLU A 44 11.50 7.47 -2.55
N THR A 45 11.98 6.36 -3.14
CA THR A 45 13.19 6.36 -3.96
C THR A 45 13.04 7.21 -5.21
N ILE A 46 11.92 7.07 -5.93
CA ILE A 46 11.69 7.81 -7.18
C ILE A 46 11.55 9.32 -6.90
N TYR A 47 10.79 9.69 -5.87
CA TYR A 47 10.62 11.09 -5.47
C TYR A 47 11.88 11.69 -4.84
N PHE A 48 12.68 10.87 -4.15
CA PHE A 48 14.02 11.26 -3.70
C PHE A 48 14.91 11.63 -4.88
N LEU A 49 14.98 10.79 -5.91
CA LEU A 49 15.75 11.09 -7.12
C LEU A 49 15.25 12.36 -7.80
N ALA A 50 13.93 12.53 -7.95
CA ALA A 50 13.33 13.76 -8.46
C ALA A 50 13.78 15.01 -7.68
N GLY A 51 13.78 14.91 -6.35
CA GLY A 51 14.28 15.96 -5.46
C GLY A 51 15.77 16.25 -5.64
N VAL A 52 16.60 15.21 -5.77
CA VAL A 52 18.05 15.35 -6.02
C VAL A 52 18.32 16.04 -7.35
N PHE A 53 17.65 15.64 -8.43
CA PHE A 53 17.82 16.25 -9.76
C PHE A 53 17.45 17.74 -9.77
N ARG A 54 16.40 18.12 -9.03
CA ARG A 54 15.90 19.51 -9.02
C ARG A 54 16.46 20.37 -7.91
N GLY A 55 17.19 19.83 -6.93
CA GLY A 55 17.58 20.55 -5.71
C GLY A 55 18.35 21.87 -5.92
N HIS A 56 19.06 22.03 -7.04
CA HIS A 56 19.90 23.21 -7.33
C HIS A 56 19.20 24.34 -8.10
N SER A 57 18.08 24.09 -8.77
CA SER A 57 17.40 25.09 -9.61
C SER A 57 16.60 26.11 -8.78
N ALA A 58 16.17 27.24 -9.35
CA ALA A 58 15.08 28.03 -8.76
C ALA A 58 13.76 27.20 -8.77
N PRO A 59 12.76 27.47 -7.91
CA PRO A 59 12.64 28.56 -6.94
C PRO A 59 13.51 28.40 -5.68
N ARG A 60 13.85 29.54 -5.06
CA ARG A 60 14.67 29.60 -3.82
C ARG A 60 13.96 28.92 -2.65
N ASN A 61 12.63 29.00 -2.59
CA ASN A 61 11.82 28.35 -1.56
C ASN A 61 11.73 26.83 -1.80
N THR A 62 12.32 26.05 -0.89
CA THR A 62 12.33 24.58 -0.92
C THR A 62 10.91 24.00 -0.89
N PHE A 63 10.03 24.63 -0.09
CA PHE A 63 8.69 24.14 0.14
C PHE A 63 7.82 24.25 -1.11
N LEU A 64 7.95 25.37 -1.83
CA LEU A 64 7.24 25.57 -3.09
C LEU A 64 7.69 24.57 -4.16
N LYS A 65 8.99 24.29 -4.23
CA LYS A 65 9.53 23.27 -5.13
C LYS A 65 9.01 21.88 -4.82
N LEU A 66 9.02 21.52 -3.54
CA LEU A 66 8.45 20.25 -3.07
C LEU A 66 6.98 20.12 -3.50
N LEU A 67 6.20 21.18 -3.31
CA LEU A 67 4.80 21.22 -3.71
C LEU A 67 4.65 20.96 -5.22
N PHE A 68 5.41 21.65 -6.07
CA PHE A 68 5.31 21.48 -7.52
C PHE A 68 5.73 20.08 -8.01
N ILE A 69 6.69 19.44 -7.35
CA ILE A 69 7.11 18.07 -7.70
C ILE A 69 6.05 17.04 -7.26
N VAL A 70 5.41 17.25 -6.10
CA VAL A 70 4.50 16.26 -5.52
C VAL A 70 3.06 16.39 -6.05
N VAL A 71 2.60 17.60 -6.36
CA VAL A 71 1.21 17.88 -6.82
C VAL A 71 0.74 17.01 -7.99
N PRO A 72 1.52 16.78 -9.06
CA PRO A 72 1.09 15.93 -10.17
C PRO A 72 0.77 14.49 -9.73
N GLY A 73 1.59 13.91 -8.86
CA GLY A 73 1.36 12.57 -8.32
C GLY A 73 0.16 12.53 -7.38
N THR A 74 0.06 13.50 -6.46
CA THR A 74 -1.06 13.60 -5.51
C THR A 74 -2.41 13.77 -6.23
N SER A 75 -2.48 14.68 -7.20
CA SER A 75 -3.70 14.92 -7.97
C SER A 75 -4.13 13.69 -8.76
N THR A 76 -3.19 12.98 -9.39
CA THR A 76 -3.50 11.76 -10.14
C THR A 76 -3.97 10.62 -9.24
N ILE A 77 -3.33 10.43 -8.08
CA ILE A 77 -3.79 9.41 -7.11
C ILE A 77 -5.16 9.75 -6.54
N LEU A 78 -5.43 11.01 -6.22
CA LEU A 78 -6.75 11.42 -5.75
C LEU A 78 -7.83 11.16 -6.80
N LEU A 79 -7.54 11.43 -8.08
CA LEU A 79 -8.46 11.15 -9.18
C LEU A 79 -8.70 9.63 -9.35
N LEU A 80 -7.65 8.83 -9.27
CA LEU A 80 -7.76 7.36 -9.35
C LEU A 80 -8.52 6.76 -8.15
N ALA A 81 -8.30 7.30 -6.96
CA ALA A 81 -9.02 6.90 -5.75
C ALA A 81 -10.50 7.29 -5.82
N TYR A 82 -10.80 8.52 -6.27
CA TYR A 82 -12.18 8.99 -6.44
C TYR A 82 -12.96 8.18 -7.47
N THR A 83 -12.31 7.77 -8.56
CA THR A 83 -12.93 6.96 -9.62
C THR A 83 -13.03 5.47 -9.29
N GLY A 84 -12.49 5.03 -8.14
CA GLY A 84 -12.47 3.62 -7.73
C GLY A 84 -11.58 2.73 -8.58
N TYR A 85 -10.74 3.31 -9.45
CA TYR A 85 -9.96 2.58 -10.44
C TYR A 85 -8.68 1.96 -9.86
N ALA A 86 -8.11 2.59 -8.82
CA ALA A 86 -6.93 2.10 -8.12
C ALA A 86 -6.88 2.64 -6.67
N PHE A 87 -6.18 1.93 -5.78
CA PHE A 87 -5.97 2.34 -4.38
C PHE A 87 -7.26 2.49 -3.56
N THR A 88 -8.14 1.50 -3.63
CA THR A 88 -9.40 1.48 -2.86
C THR A 88 -9.18 1.52 -1.35
N ALA A 89 -8.01 1.10 -0.86
CA ALA A 89 -7.65 1.28 0.54
C ALA A 89 -7.00 2.65 0.77
N TYR A 90 -7.64 3.49 1.58
CA TYR A 90 -7.17 4.81 2.02
C TYR A 90 -5.72 4.82 2.50
N LEU A 91 -5.27 3.70 3.09
CA LEU A 91 -3.90 3.46 3.54
C LEU A 91 -2.84 3.77 2.47
N TYR A 92 -3.05 3.33 1.23
CA TYR A 92 -2.05 3.48 0.18
C TYR A 92 -1.83 4.93 -0.24
N ILE A 93 -2.87 5.77 -0.14
CA ILE A 93 -2.79 7.20 -0.42
C ILE A 93 -1.86 7.87 0.60
N PHE A 94 -2.02 7.54 1.89
CA PHE A 94 -1.15 8.08 2.94
C PHE A 94 0.29 7.58 2.81
N CYS A 95 0.51 6.30 2.53
CA CYS A 95 1.85 5.75 2.31
C CYS A 95 2.55 6.44 1.13
N PHE A 96 1.85 6.58 0.01
CA PHE A 96 2.38 7.28 -1.16
C PHE A 96 2.71 8.75 -0.83
N GLN A 97 1.76 9.47 -0.22
CA GLN A 97 1.93 10.89 0.06
C GLN A 97 3.09 11.14 1.03
N GLY A 98 3.18 10.31 2.07
CA GLY A 98 4.29 10.34 3.04
C GLY A 98 5.63 10.08 2.35
N ALA A 99 5.72 9.02 1.56
CA ALA A 99 6.92 8.65 0.81
C ALA A 99 7.35 9.75 -0.19
N ALA A 100 6.41 10.31 -0.95
CA ALA A 100 6.67 11.34 -1.94
C ALA A 100 7.19 12.63 -1.30
N LEU A 101 6.56 13.09 -0.21
CA LEU A 101 7.00 14.27 0.53
C LEU A 101 8.37 14.05 1.17
N LEU A 102 8.55 12.92 1.88
CA LEU A 102 9.78 12.61 2.59
C LEU A 102 10.96 12.44 1.62
N GLY A 103 10.75 11.68 0.53
CA GLY A 103 11.73 11.49 -0.53
C GLY A 103 12.10 12.81 -1.19
N THR A 104 11.12 13.57 -1.70
CA THR A 104 11.38 14.85 -2.40
C THR A 104 12.09 15.85 -1.50
N PHE A 105 11.66 15.97 -0.24
CA PHE A 105 12.27 16.89 0.73
C PHE A 105 13.72 16.51 0.99
N SER A 106 13.97 15.23 1.29
CA SER A 106 15.30 14.74 1.62
C SER A 106 16.25 14.83 0.42
N GLY A 107 15.77 14.50 -0.78
CA GLY A 107 16.57 14.62 -2.01
C GLY A 107 16.93 16.06 -2.35
N THR A 108 15.98 17.00 -2.23
CA THR A 108 16.24 18.42 -2.46
C THR A 108 17.21 19.00 -1.42
N LEU A 109 17.04 18.64 -0.15
CA LEU A 109 17.92 19.07 0.95
C LEU A 109 19.33 18.50 0.78
N LEU A 110 19.46 17.21 0.48
CA LEU A 110 20.73 16.53 0.24
C LEU A 110 21.51 17.21 -0.87
N ARG A 111 20.86 17.46 -2.02
CA ARG A 111 21.51 18.15 -3.15
C ARG A 111 21.98 19.55 -2.79
N ARG A 112 21.20 20.29 -1.99
CA ARG A 112 21.59 21.64 -1.53
C ARG A 112 22.78 21.59 -0.58
N LEU A 113 22.78 20.68 0.39
CA LEU A 113 23.88 20.53 1.33
C LEU A 113 25.19 20.18 0.61
N PHE A 114 25.13 19.26 -0.35
CA PHE A 114 26.28 18.91 -1.20
C PHE A 114 26.74 20.10 -2.05
N ALA A 115 25.82 20.86 -2.64
CA ALA A 115 26.18 22.07 -3.40
C ALA A 115 26.86 23.14 -2.53
N THR A 116 26.57 23.18 -1.22
CA THR A 116 27.22 24.09 -0.26
C THR A 116 28.49 23.52 0.39
N GLY A 117 28.96 22.35 -0.04
CA GLY A 117 30.14 21.68 0.54
C GLY A 117 29.91 21.06 1.92
N LYS A 118 28.67 21.05 2.43
CA LYS A 118 28.29 20.52 3.73
C LYS A 118 28.04 19.01 3.66
N THR A 119 29.05 18.24 3.26
CA THR A 119 28.95 16.79 3.03
C THR A 119 28.51 16.03 4.28
N GLY A 120 29.04 16.37 5.46
CA GLY A 120 28.65 15.72 6.72
C GLY A 120 27.15 15.85 7.04
N LEU A 121 26.58 17.05 6.87
CA LEU A 121 25.14 17.26 7.05
C LEU A 121 24.31 16.55 5.96
N GLY A 122 24.83 16.47 4.75
CA GLY A 122 24.21 15.69 3.68
C GLY A 122 24.14 14.20 4.04
N SER A 123 25.24 13.61 4.50
CA SER A 123 25.28 12.22 4.96
C SER A 123 24.32 11.97 6.12
N LEU A 124 24.24 12.89 7.09
CA LEU A 124 23.28 12.81 8.19
C LEU A 124 21.82 12.86 7.70
N THR A 125 21.53 13.67 6.68
CA THR A 125 20.20 13.73 6.06
C THR A 125 19.83 12.41 5.39
N ALA A 126 20.76 11.80 4.65
CA ALA A 126 20.55 10.52 4.00
C ALA A 126 20.39 9.37 5.03
N ALA A 127 21.20 9.36 6.09
CA ALA A 127 21.07 8.40 7.17
C ALA A 127 19.75 8.58 7.94
N GLY A 128 19.35 9.82 8.20
CA GLY A 128 18.08 10.16 8.82
C GLY A 128 16.88 9.71 7.97
N LEU A 129 16.93 9.93 6.65
CA LEU A 129 15.93 9.41 5.72
C LEU A 129 15.84 7.88 5.86
N LEU A 130 16.94 7.17 5.69
CA LEU A 130 16.96 5.70 5.81
C LEU A 130 16.40 5.20 7.14
N ALA A 131 16.76 5.85 8.26
CA ALA A 131 16.23 5.49 9.57
C ALA A 131 14.71 5.68 9.65
N VAL A 132 14.18 6.80 9.14
CA VAL A 132 12.74 7.07 9.09
C VAL A 132 12.03 6.10 8.15
N SER A 133 12.58 5.80 6.98
CA SER A 133 12.01 4.83 6.03
C SER A 133 11.92 3.44 6.66
N LEU A 134 12.98 3.00 7.33
CA LEU A 134 13.01 1.71 8.03
C LEU A 134 11.98 1.67 9.17
N LEU A 135 11.86 2.75 9.96
CA LEU A 135 10.85 2.86 11.01
C LEU A 135 9.43 2.81 10.44
N ALA A 136 9.18 3.54 9.35
CA ALA A 136 7.90 3.55 8.67
C ALA A 136 7.52 2.15 8.18
N VAL A 137 8.45 1.46 7.49
CA VAL A 137 8.23 0.12 6.95
C VAL A 137 8.07 -0.94 8.03
N ARG A 138 8.81 -0.85 9.14
CA ARG A 138 8.80 -1.88 10.19
C ARG A 138 7.71 -1.69 11.23
N ILE A 139 7.28 -0.45 11.49
CA ILE A 139 6.38 -0.16 12.61
C ILE A 139 5.10 0.50 12.11
N VAL A 140 5.21 1.60 11.38
CA VAL A 140 4.05 2.44 11.04
C VAL A 140 3.13 1.71 10.06
N ILE A 141 3.66 1.22 8.94
CA ILE A 141 2.87 0.54 7.91
C ILE A 141 2.18 -0.71 8.47
N PRO A 142 2.86 -1.64 9.16
CA PRO A 142 2.19 -2.80 9.74
C PRO A 142 1.09 -2.42 10.74
N ARG A 143 1.33 -1.41 11.61
CA ARG A 143 0.31 -0.94 12.55
C ARG A 143 -0.90 -0.36 11.86
N MET A 144 -0.69 0.47 10.85
CA MET A 144 -1.81 1.04 10.10
C MET A 144 -2.61 -0.04 9.34
N VAL A 145 -1.93 -1.08 8.84
CA VAL A 145 -2.61 -2.25 8.23
C VAL A 145 -3.43 -3.01 9.28
N THR A 146 -2.87 -3.31 10.46
CA THR A 146 -3.60 -4.01 11.52
C THR A 146 -4.78 -3.21 12.05
N ASP A 147 -4.64 -1.88 12.16
CA ASP A 147 -5.72 -1.00 12.61
C ASP A 147 -6.84 -0.92 11.57
N SER A 148 -6.50 -0.90 10.28
CA SER A 148 -7.49 -0.94 9.20
C SER A 148 -8.27 -2.26 9.21
N LEU A 149 -7.56 -3.39 9.32
CA LEU A 149 -8.20 -4.71 9.37
C LEU A 149 -9.08 -4.87 10.62
N SER A 150 -8.65 -4.33 11.77
CA SER A 150 -9.45 -4.39 13.00
C SER A 150 -10.74 -3.58 12.88
N LYS A 151 -10.69 -2.40 12.26
CA LYS A 151 -11.90 -1.57 12.03
C LYS A 151 -12.90 -2.22 11.09
N ASP A 152 -12.41 -2.91 10.06
CA ASP A 152 -13.27 -3.67 9.16
C ASP A 152 -13.87 -4.90 9.85
N ALA A 153 -13.16 -5.49 10.83
CA ALA A 153 -13.65 -6.61 11.63
C ALA A 153 -14.72 -6.21 12.68
N ASP A 154 -14.70 -4.96 13.13
CA ASP A 154 -15.70 -4.42 14.07
C ASP A 154 -17.04 -4.06 13.40
N LEU A 155 -17.08 -4.03 12.06
CA LEU A 155 -18.34 -3.87 11.33
C LEU A 155 -19.14 -5.19 11.41
N PRO A 156 -20.45 -5.13 11.69
CA PRO A 156 -21.28 -6.33 11.67
C PRO A 156 -21.17 -6.98 10.29
N ALA A 157 -20.96 -8.29 10.27
CA ALA A 157 -20.86 -9.04 9.02
C ALA A 157 -22.08 -8.72 8.13
N PRO A 158 -21.86 -8.40 6.84
CA PRO A 158 -22.95 -8.04 5.94
C PRO A 158 -23.98 -9.17 5.89
N SER A 159 -25.27 -8.82 5.84
CA SER A 159 -26.31 -9.82 5.70
C SER A 159 -26.17 -10.52 4.35
N PHE A 160 -26.18 -11.84 4.37
CA PHE A 160 -26.05 -12.66 3.17
C PHE A 160 -27.03 -13.82 3.19
N ILE A 161 -27.38 -14.28 2.00
CA ILE A 161 -28.21 -15.45 1.77
C ILE A 161 -27.53 -16.25 0.65
N PHE A 162 -27.23 -17.51 0.91
CA PHE A 162 -26.66 -18.42 -0.07
C PHE A 162 -27.49 -19.69 -0.16
N SER A 163 -27.58 -20.26 -1.36
CA SER A 163 -28.10 -21.61 -1.58
C SER A 163 -26.96 -22.61 -1.53
N THR A 164 -27.09 -23.66 -0.71
CA THR A 164 -26.15 -24.78 -0.71
C THR A 164 -26.33 -25.63 -1.97
N ILE A 165 -25.39 -26.55 -2.22
CA ILE A 165 -25.44 -27.50 -3.34
C ILE A 165 -26.72 -28.37 -3.25
N ASP A 166 -27.18 -28.65 -2.04
CA ASP A 166 -28.40 -29.43 -1.78
C ASP A 166 -29.69 -28.60 -1.93
N GLY A 167 -29.58 -27.32 -2.35
CA GLY A 167 -30.71 -26.41 -2.54
C GLY A 167 -31.24 -25.76 -1.26
N ALA A 168 -30.61 -26.01 -0.11
CA ALA A 168 -31.01 -25.38 1.14
C ALA A 168 -30.58 -23.90 1.17
N VAL A 169 -31.47 -23.02 1.63
CA VAL A 169 -31.18 -21.59 1.76
C VAL A 169 -30.61 -21.33 3.16
N VAL A 170 -29.39 -20.80 3.23
CA VAL A 170 -28.72 -20.42 4.47
C VAL A 170 -28.62 -18.90 4.51
N SER A 171 -29.20 -18.29 5.54
CA SER A 171 -29.06 -16.86 5.82
C SER A 171 -28.02 -16.60 6.91
N SER A 172 -27.44 -15.40 6.90
CA SER A 172 -26.49 -14.94 7.92
C SER A 172 -27.07 -14.96 9.34
N ASP A 173 -28.40 -14.81 9.50
CA ASP A 173 -29.05 -14.86 10.81
C ASP A 173 -28.98 -16.23 11.47
N LEU A 174 -28.98 -17.31 10.69
CA LEU A 174 -28.82 -18.69 11.18
C LEU A 174 -27.41 -18.97 11.71
N LEU A 175 -26.45 -18.10 11.38
CA LEU A 175 -25.04 -18.25 11.71
C LEU A 175 -24.59 -17.34 12.86
N ARG A 176 -25.51 -16.59 13.48
CA ARG A 176 -25.20 -15.73 14.63
C ARG A 176 -24.58 -16.54 15.78
N GLY A 177 -23.50 -16.01 16.36
CA GLY A 177 -22.75 -16.65 17.44
C GLY A 177 -21.78 -17.75 16.98
N ARG A 178 -21.62 -17.96 15.66
CA ARG A 178 -20.63 -18.89 15.10
C ARG A 178 -19.56 -18.12 14.32
N VAL A 179 -18.32 -18.59 14.37
CA VAL A 179 -17.25 -18.10 13.50
C VAL A 179 -17.41 -18.76 12.13
N VAL A 180 -17.65 -17.96 11.10
CA VAL A 180 -17.88 -18.43 9.72
C VAL A 180 -16.72 -17.94 8.85
N LEU A 181 -16.02 -18.88 8.20
CA LEU A 181 -15.10 -18.57 7.11
C LEU A 181 -15.84 -18.69 5.77
N LEU A 182 -15.91 -17.60 5.00
CA LEU A 182 -16.41 -17.61 3.62
C LEU A 182 -15.20 -17.68 2.67
N GLY A 183 -15.06 -18.80 1.96
CA GLY A 183 -14.09 -18.95 0.88
C GLY A 183 -14.80 -18.85 -0.48
N LEU A 184 -14.41 -17.89 -1.32
CA LEU A 184 -14.84 -17.89 -2.72
C LEU A 184 -13.95 -18.83 -3.52
N LEU A 185 -14.53 -19.93 -4.01
CA LEU A 185 -13.88 -20.84 -4.94
C LEU A 185 -14.47 -20.64 -6.34
N GLY A 186 -13.67 -20.13 -7.27
CA GLY A 186 -14.03 -20.08 -8.68
C GLY A 186 -13.66 -21.39 -9.37
N HIS A 187 -14.63 -22.17 -9.85
CA HIS A 187 -14.38 -23.41 -10.58
C HIS A 187 -13.72 -23.24 -11.96
N LEU A 188 -13.39 -22.01 -12.36
CA LEU A 188 -12.83 -21.68 -13.68
C LEU A 188 -11.30 -21.55 -13.72
N VAL A 189 -10.58 -22.07 -12.72
CA VAL A 189 -9.11 -22.11 -12.72
C VAL A 189 -8.68 -23.57 -12.74
N PRO A 190 -7.99 -24.06 -13.81
CA PRO A 190 -7.44 -25.40 -13.80
C PRO A 190 -6.44 -25.52 -12.64
N PRO A 191 -6.45 -26.64 -11.89
CA PRO A 191 -5.56 -26.81 -10.76
C PRO A 191 -4.11 -26.69 -11.23
N LEU A 192 -3.40 -25.68 -10.74
CA LEU A 192 -1.95 -25.62 -10.82
C LEU A 192 -1.41 -26.85 -10.08
N HIS A 193 -0.95 -27.85 -10.83
CA HIS A 193 -0.12 -28.94 -10.33
C HIS A 193 1.18 -28.36 -9.76
N ARG A 194 1.12 -27.87 -8.53
CA ARG A 194 2.30 -27.71 -7.70
C ARG A 194 2.36 -28.94 -6.83
N GLY A 195 3.26 -29.86 -7.19
CA GLY A 195 3.60 -31.03 -6.40
C GLY A 195 4.02 -30.60 -5.00
N VAL A 196 3.07 -30.60 -4.08
CA VAL A 196 3.31 -30.53 -2.64
C VAL A 196 2.75 -31.82 -2.07
N THR A 197 3.58 -32.86 -2.14
CA THR A 197 3.43 -34.05 -1.30
C THR A 197 3.76 -33.65 0.13
N SER A 198 2.77 -33.12 0.86
CA SER A 198 2.79 -33.13 2.32
C SER A 198 1.44 -33.62 2.80
N ARG A 199 1.39 -34.93 3.09
CA ARG A 199 0.38 -35.58 3.94
C ARG A 199 0.07 -34.69 5.15
N PRO A 200 -1.18 -34.24 5.37
CA PRO A 200 -1.62 -33.88 6.69
C PRO A 200 -1.96 -35.18 7.44
N ALA A 201 -1.13 -35.53 8.41
CA ALA A 201 -1.46 -36.53 9.40
C ALA A 201 -2.59 -35.98 10.31
N GLY A 202 -3.62 -36.78 10.52
CA GLY A 202 -4.48 -36.68 11.70
C GLY A 202 -5.60 -35.63 11.64
N LEU A 203 -6.65 -35.91 10.87
CA LEU A 203 -7.99 -35.45 11.22
C LEU A 203 -8.54 -36.40 12.30
N PRO A 204 -8.87 -35.93 13.52
CA PRO A 204 -9.63 -36.74 14.45
C PRO A 204 -11.06 -36.90 13.92
N THR A 205 -11.41 -38.14 13.59
CA THR A 205 -12.78 -38.58 13.34
C THR A 205 -13.68 -38.15 14.50
N LEU A 206 -14.71 -37.36 14.19
CA LEU A 206 -15.88 -37.14 15.03
C LEU A 206 -16.54 -38.51 15.25
N GLN A 207 -16.20 -39.16 16.36
CA GLN A 207 -16.86 -40.37 16.80
C GLN A 207 -18.18 -39.97 17.48
N GLU A 208 -19.24 -40.09 16.70
CA GLU A 208 -20.64 -40.03 17.10
C GLU A 208 -20.89 -41.02 18.25
N ARG A 209 -20.84 -40.52 19.50
CA ARG A 209 -21.12 -41.30 20.70
C ARG A 209 -22.63 -41.40 20.91
N SER A 210 -23.27 -42.22 20.08
CA SER A 210 -24.64 -42.68 20.26
C SER A 210 -24.63 -44.09 20.86
N SER A 211 -24.76 -44.16 22.19
CA SER A 211 -25.12 -45.39 22.90
C SER A 211 -26.01 -44.97 24.08
N ARG A 212 -27.32 -44.86 23.83
CA ARG A 212 -28.33 -45.90 24.06
C ARG A 212 -28.24 -46.48 25.47
N GLY A 213 -29.25 -46.11 26.25
CA GLY A 213 -29.56 -46.73 27.52
C GLY A 213 -29.85 -48.22 27.42
N GLY A 214 -29.56 -48.91 28.50
CA GLY A 214 -30.02 -50.26 28.80
C GLY A 214 -30.54 -50.26 30.24
N LEU A 215 -31.82 -50.64 30.37
CA LEU A 215 -32.49 -51.01 31.61
C LEU A 215 -31.98 -52.37 32.14
N GLY A 216 -32.15 -52.59 33.45
CA GLY A 216 -32.18 -53.91 34.12
C GLY A 216 -30.89 -54.21 34.89
N CYS A 217 -30.88 -54.55 36.19
CA CYS A 217 -31.91 -54.90 37.17
C CYS A 217 -31.58 -54.25 38.51
#